data_AF-A0A7W7ZPI8-F1
#
_entry.id   AF-A0A7W7ZPI8-F1
#
_cell.length_a   1.000
_cell.length_b   1.000
_cell.length_c   1.000
_cell.angle_alpha   90.00
_cell.angle_beta   90.00
_cell.angle_gamma   90.00
#
_symmetry.space_group_name_H-M   'P 1'
#
loop_
_entity.id
_entity.type
_entity.pdbx_description
1 polymer ?
#
loop_
_entity_poly.entity_id
_entity_poly.type
_entity_poly.pdbx_seq_one_letter_code
_entity_poly.pdbx_strand_id
1 'polypeptide(L)'
;MRRNVVTAILYTLVTTIIFGVAYPLLVTGAAQLLFKDKANGQLISENGTVVGSHLLGQSFTTPAYFHSRPSQAGSGYDAANSGGSNYAPTSQKLIDRMKTDVTAANTDHPGTEVPVDLVTASGSGLDPDITPAAAEYQVARVAKERHLSESAVHDLVAKHTQARQFGVLGEPRVNVLELNLDLDHAAPQGTMK
;
A
#
# COMPACT_ATOMS: atom_id res chain seq x y z
N MET A 1 -4.12 27.11 -48.26
CA MET A 1 -4.46 25.80 -47.66
C MET A 1 -3.27 24.83 -47.58
N ARG A 2 -2.61 24.44 -48.69
CA ARG A 2 -1.48 23.46 -48.66
C ARG A 2 -0.37 23.78 -47.65
N ARG A 3 0.04 25.05 -47.58
CA ARG A 3 1.11 25.51 -46.67
C ARG A 3 0.75 25.30 -45.19
N ASN A 4 -0.50 25.57 -44.82
CA ASN A 4 -1.00 25.37 -43.46
C ASN A 4 -1.08 23.88 -43.09
N VAL A 5 -1.47 23.02 -44.05
CA VAL A 5 -1.51 21.56 -43.84
C VAL A 5 -0.10 21.00 -43.62
N VAL A 6 0.89 21.44 -44.41
CA VAL A 6 2.29 21.04 -44.23
C VAL A 6 2.82 21.51 -42.88
N THR A 7 2.56 22.76 -42.51
CA THR A 7 2.95 23.29 -41.19
C THR A 7 2.31 22.49 -40.06
N ALA A 8 1.02 22.16 -40.15
CA ALA A 8 0.33 21.36 -39.13
C ALA A 8 0.94 19.96 -38.98
N ILE A 9 1.22 19.27 -40.08
CA ILE A 9 1.87 17.94 -40.05
C ILE A 9 3.26 18.02 -39.41
N LEU A 10 4.06 19.02 -39.82
CA LEU A 10 5.41 19.21 -39.27
C LEU A 10 5.35 19.47 -37.77
N TYR A 11 4.45 20.35 -37.32
CA TYR A 11 4.25 20.63 -35.90
C TYR A 11 3.89 19.35 -35.15
N THR A 12 2.92 18.57 -35.63
CA THR A 12 2.53 17.30 -35.02
C THR A 12 3.72 16.34 -34.91
N LEU A 13 4.52 16.18 -35.96
CA LEU A 13 5.69 15.30 -35.94
C LEU A 13 6.75 15.78 -34.93
N VAL A 14 7.08 17.07 -34.96
CA VAL A 14 8.07 17.66 -34.06
C VAL A 14 7.62 17.55 -32.60
N THR A 15 6.37 17.88 -32.29
CA THR A 15 5.84 17.74 -30.92
C THR A 15 5.77 16.28 -30.49
N THR A 16 5.46 15.35 -31.39
CA THR A 16 5.48 13.92 -31.10
C THR A 16 6.89 13.43 -30.76
N ILE A 17 7.91 13.87 -31.52
CA ILE A 17 9.30 13.50 -31.23
C ILE A 17 9.75 14.10 -29.91
N ILE A 18 9.45 15.38 -29.68
CA ILE A 18 9.87 16.07 -28.45
C ILE A 18 9.21 15.45 -27.22
N PHE A 19 7.88 15.30 -27.22
CA PHE A 19 7.14 14.86 -26.02
C PHE A 19 6.96 13.34 -25.91
N GLY A 20 7.01 12.62 -27.03
CA GLY A 20 6.88 11.16 -27.06
C GLY A 20 8.22 10.42 -27.00
N VAL A 21 9.35 11.07 -27.34
CA VAL A 21 10.67 10.43 -27.36
C VAL A 21 11.68 11.19 -26.51
N ALA A 22 11.98 12.45 -26.86
CA ALA A 22 13.06 13.18 -26.21
C ALA A 22 12.77 13.40 -24.71
N TYR A 23 11.55 13.80 -24.36
CA TYR A 23 11.14 14.04 -22.99
C TYR A 23 11.13 12.74 -22.13
N PRO A 24 10.48 11.63 -22.52
CA PRO A 24 10.52 10.39 -21.73
C PRO A 24 11.94 9.85 -21.55
N LEU A 25 12.80 9.92 -22.57
CA LEU A 25 14.19 9.46 -22.46
C LEU A 25 15.00 10.35 -21.50
N LEU A 26 14.83 11.67 -21.57
CA LEU A 26 15.52 12.59 -20.67
C LEU A 26 15.08 12.35 -19.21
N VAL A 27 13.77 12.24 -18.97
CA VAL A 27 13.23 11.98 -17.62
C VAL A 27 13.70 10.61 -17.11
N THR A 28 13.64 9.56 -17.94
CA THR A 28 14.10 8.22 -17.57
C THR A 28 15.60 8.20 -17.27
N GLY A 29 16.42 8.84 -18.12
CA GLY A 29 17.86 8.94 -17.92
C GLY A 29 18.19 9.67 -16.61
N ALA A 30 17.56 10.81 -16.35
CA ALA A 30 17.75 11.55 -15.11
C ALA A 30 17.30 10.75 -13.88
N ALA A 31 16.14 10.08 -13.95
CA ALA A 31 15.61 9.26 -12.86
C ALA A 31 16.51 8.07 -12.54
N GLN A 32 17.05 7.37 -13.56
CA GLN A 32 17.97 6.25 -13.38
C GLN A 32 19.33 6.69 -12.81
N LEU A 33 19.80 7.90 -13.16
CA LEU A 33 21.07 8.44 -12.65
C LEU A 33 20.97 8.94 -11.21
N LEU A 34 19.86 9.61 -10.85
CA LEU A 34 19.73 10.31 -9.57
C LEU A 34 18.93 9.52 -8.53
N PHE A 35 17.96 8.70 -8.97
CA PHE A 35 16.97 8.06 -8.10
C PHE A 35 16.67 6.62 -8.52
N LYS A 36 17.73 5.84 -8.79
CA LYS A 36 17.63 4.48 -9.33
C LYS A 36 16.60 3.60 -8.60
N ASP A 37 16.61 3.57 -7.27
CA ASP A 37 15.68 2.71 -6.52
C ASP A 37 14.21 3.13 -6.69
N LYS A 38 13.94 4.44 -6.74
CA LYS A 38 12.59 4.97 -7.00
C LYS A 38 12.14 4.75 -8.43
N ALA A 39 13.04 4.94 -9.40
CA ALA A 39 12.78 4.72 -10.81
C ALA A 39 12.46 3.25 -11.13
N ASN A 40 13.01 2.33 -10.36
CA ASN A 40 12.81 0.89 -10.53
C ASN A 40 11.76 0.30 -9.55
N GLY A 41 10.90 1.15 -8.97
CA GLY A 41 9.70 0.70 -8.23
C GLY A 41 9.92 0.38 -6.76
N GLN A 42 11.05 0.78 -6.17
CA GLN A 42 11.36 0.60 -4.74
C GLN A 42 11.13 -0.85 -4.27
N LEU A 43 11.72 -1.81 -4.98
CA LEU A 43 11.57 -3.23 -4.69
C LEU A 43 12.30 -3.60 -3.40
N ILE A 44 11.67 -4.47 -2.59
CA ILE A 44 12.25 -5.07 -1.40
C ILE A 44 12.64 -6.51 -1.74
N SER A 45 13.88 -6.88 -1.44
CA SER A 45 14.41 -8.22 -1.70
C SER A 45 14.90 -8.88 -0.42
N GLU A 46 14.45 -10.10 -0.16
CA GLU A 46 14.94 -10.96 0.93
C GLU A 46 15.63 -12.19 0.31
N ASN A 47 16.86 -12.49 0.75
CA ASN A 47 17.62 -13.64 0.28
C ASN A 47 17.73 -13.75 -1.26
N GLY A 48 17.86 -12.60 -1.94
CA GLY A 48 17.96 -12.53 -3.41
C GLY A 48 16.63 -12.71 -4.16
N THR A 49 15.51 -12.82 -3.45
CA THR A 49 14.16 -12.90 -4.03
C THR A 49 13.40 -11.62 -3.75
N VAL A 50 12.73 -11.05 -4.76
CA VAL A 50 11.86 -9.89 -4.57
C VAL A 50 10.61 -10.32 -3.81
N VAL A 51 10.43 -9.78 -2.61
CA VAL A 51 9.27 -10.06 -1.74
C VAL A 51 8.18 -9.01 -1.87
N GLY A 52 8.49 -7.83 -2.43
CA GLY A 52 7.50 -6.79 -2.65
C GLY A 52 8.08 -5.45 -3.06
N SER A 53 7.33 -4.38 -2.80
CA SER A 53 7.72 -2.99 -3.02
C SER A 53 7.27 -2.15 -1.83
N HIS A 54 8.08 -1.15 -1.46
CA HIS A 54 7.70 -0.15 -0.46
C HIS A 54 6.40 0.59 -0.80
N LEU A 55 5.97 0.57 -2.06
CA LEU A 55 4.84 1.33 -2.58
C LEU A 55 3.55 0.51 -2.72
N LEU A 56 3.62 -0.81 -2.56
CA LEU A 56 2.50 -1.71 -2.84
C LEU A 56 2.14 -2.52 -1.60
N GLY A 57 0.88 -2.44 -1.20
CA GLY A 57 0.33 -3.33 -0.19
C GLY A 57 0.20 -4.75 -0.71
N GLN A 58 0.11 -5.68 0.24
CA GLN A 58 -0.10 -7.10 -0.02
C GLN A 58 -1.23 -7.63 0.86
N SER A 59 -1.80 -8.75 0.43
CA SER A 59 -2.80 -9.47 1.19
C SER A 59 -2.10 -10.29 2.28
N PHE A 60 -2.25 -9.88 3.54
CA PHE A 60 -1.87 -10.66 4.71
C PHE A 60 -3.13 -11.21 5.36
N THR A 61 -3.24 -12.54 5.43
CA THR A 61 -4.46 -13.19 5.94
C THR A 61 -4.22 -13.99 7.22
N THR A 62 -2.98 -14.38 7.51
CA THR A 62 -2.68 -15.17 8.71
C THR A 62 -2.76 -14.29 9.97
N PRO A 63 -3.23 -14.82 11.11
CA PRO A 63 -3.34 -14.05 12.36
C PRO A 63 -2.01 -13.47 12.87
N ALA A 64 -0.90 -14.09 12.49
CA ALA A 64 0.44 -13.75 12.93
C ALA A 64 1.07 -12.55 12.20
N TYR A 65 0.39 -11.98 11.20
CA TYR A 65 0.82 -10.76 10.52
C TYR A 65 -0.14 -9.61 10.84
N PHE A 66 0.36 -8.38 10.66
CA PHE A 66 -0.48 -7.21 10.53
C PHE A 66 -1.25 -7.28 9.22
N HIS A 67 -2.56 -7.03 9.29
CA HIS A 67 -3.44 -7.02 8.14
C HIS A 67 -3.52 -5.62 7.57
N SER A 68 -3.36 -5.54 6.26
CA SER A 68 -3.55 -4.33 5.47
C SER A 68 -5.03 -3.99 5.35
N ARG A 69 -5.32 -2.82 4.78
CA ARG A 69 -6.69 -2.41 4.46
C ARG A 69 -7.35 -3.41 3.49
N PRO A 70 -8.68 -3.58 3.53
CA PRO A 70 -9.35 -4.39 2.53
C PRO A 70 -9.12 -3.87 1.09
N SER A 71 -8.63 -4.72 0.18
CA SER A 71 -8.45 -4.34 -1.23
C SER A 71 -9.65 -4.71 -2.10
N GLN A 72 -9.90 -3.92 -3.15
CA GLN A 72 -10.80 -4.29 -4.27
C GLN A 72 -10.09 -4.26 -5.65
N ALA A 73 -8.76 -4.20 -5.65
CA ALA A 73 -7.93 -4.40 -6.83
C ALA A 73 -7.98 -5.88 -7.28
N GLY A 74 -8.60 -6.16 -8.43
CA GLY A 74 -8.72 -7.51 -8.99
C GLY A 74 -9.27 -8.54 -8.00
N SER A 75 -8.50 -9.58 -7.69
CA SER A 75 -8.83 -10.61 -6.68
C SER A 75 -8.40 -10.26 -5.25
N GLY A 76 -7.97 -9.02 -4.99
CA GLY A 76 -7.37 -8.58 -3.73
C GLY A 76 -5.87 -8.38 -3.89
N TYR A 77 -5.42 -7.13 -3.82
CA TYR A 77 -4.03 -6.72 -3.97
C TYR A 77 -3.38 -7.14 -5.31
N ASP A 78 -4.18 -7.21 -6.38
CA ASP A 78 -3.69 -7.52 -7.72
C ASP A 78 -3.04 -6.29 -8.37
N ALA A 79 -1.70 -6.31 -8.50
CA ALA A 79 -0.92 -5.22 -9.08
C ALA A 79 -1.23 -4.92 -10.56
N ALA A 80 -1.84 -5.87 -11.29
CA ALA A 80 -2.28 -5.64 -12.66
C ALA A 80 -3.63 -4.92 -12.73
N ASN A 81 -4.36 -4.82 -11.61
CA ASN A 81 -5.73 -4.30 -11.55
C ASN A 81 -5.88 -3.25 -10.44
N SER A 82 -5.32 -2.05 -10.62
CA SER A 82 -5.51 -0.94 -9.66
C SER A 82 -6.93 -0.36 -9.70
N GLY A 83 -7.58 -0.24 -8.54
CA GLY A 83 -8.90 0.40 -8.43
C GLY A 83 -9.54 0.27 -7.05
N GLY A 84 -10.50 1.15 -6.77
CA GLY A 84 -11.30 1.15 -5.55
C GLY A 84 -12.67 0.48 -5.71
N SER A 85 -13.42 0.37 -4.61
CA SER A 85 -14.75 -0.27 -4.58
C SER A 85 -15.84 0.52 -5.34
N ASN A 86 -15.68 1.84 -5.44
CA ASN A 86 -16.60 2.78 -6.10
C ASN A 86 -18.07 2.67 -5.64
N TYR A 87 -18.34 2.18 -4.42
CA TYR A 87 -19.67 2.16 -3.85
C TYR A 87 -20.05 3.50 -3.22
N ALA A 88 -21.27 3.96 -3.48
CA ALA A 88 -21.83 5.11 -2.80
C ALA A 88 -22.14 4.82 -1.31
N PRO A 89 -22.15 5.82 -0.42
CA PRO A 89 -22.45 5.62 1.01
C PRO A 89 -23.82 4.97 1.29
N THR A 90 -24.79 5.12 0.40
CA THR A 90 -26.14 4.53 0.50
C THR A 90 -26.25 3.14 -0.15
N SER A 91 -25.15 2.58 -0.66
CA SER A 91 -25.13 1.26 -1.30
C SER A 91 -25.34 0.14 -0.29
N GLN A 92 -26.35 -0.69 -0.52
CA GLN A 92 -26.60 -1.85 0.33
C GLN A 92 -25.40 -2.82 0.34
N LYS A 93 -24.73 -3.00 -0.81
CA LYS A 93 -23.53 -3.84 -0.92
C LYS A 93 -22.40 -3.35 0.00
N LEU A 94 -22.24 -2.04 0.13
CA LEU A 94 -21.24 -1.45 1.01
C LEU A 94 -21.60 -1.69 2.48
N ILE A 95 -22.86 -1.45 2.83
CA ILE A 95 -23.38 -1.63 4.19
C ILE A 95 -23.21 -3.08 4.64
N ASP A 96 -23.58 -4.06 3.80
CA ASP A 96 -23.50 -5.47 4.15
C ASP A 96 -22.05 -5.95 4.29
N ARG A 97 -21.17 -5.50 3.39
CA ARG A 97 -19.74 -5.78 3.47
C ARG A 97 -19.12 -5.19 4.75
N MET A 98 -19.38 -3.92 5.05
CA MET A 98 -18.87 -3.28 6.27
C MET A 98 -19.35 -4.01 7.53
N LYS A 99 -20.62 -4.43 7.59
CA LYS A 99 -21.12 -5.23 8.73
C LYS A 99 -20.33 -6.53 8.91
N THR A 100 -20.00 -7.18 7.79
CA THR A 100 -19.21 -8.43 7.79
C THR A 100 -17.79 -8.15 8.30
N ASP A 101 -17.14 -7.14 7.74
CA ASP A 101 -15.76 -6.77 8.08
C ASP A 101 -15.64 -6.32 9.55
N VAL A 102 -16.60 -5.53 10.05
CA VAL A 102 -16.66 -5.10 11.46
C VAL A 102 -16.89 -6.30 12.39
N THR A 103 -17.73 -7.25 12.00
CA THR A 103 -17.96 -8.46 12.82
C THR A 103 -16.68 -9.31 12.89
N ALA A 104 -15.99 -9.47 11.77
CA ALA A 104 -14.71 -10.18 11.72
C ALA A 104 -13.65 -9.49 12.59
N ALA A 105 -13.47 -8.17 12.44
CA ALA A 105 -12.49 -7.40 13.21
C ALA A 105 -12.77 -7.34 14.73
N ASN A 106 -14.05 -7.45 15.13
CA ASN A 106 -14.44 -7.52 16.54
C ASN A 106 -14.20 -8.91 17.18
N THR A 107 -13.96 -9.95 16.38
CA THR A 107 -13.72 -11.30 16.91
C THR A 107 -12.45 -11.33 17.77
N ASP A 108 -11.43 -10.56 17.36
CA ASP A 108 -10.15 -10.46 18.07
C ASP A 108 -10.21 -9.52 19.28
N HIS A 109 -11.07 -8.49 19.24
CA HIS A 109 -11.23 -7.51 20.33
C HIS A 109 -12.72 -7.17 20.57
N PRO A 110 -13.43 -7.99 21.36
CA PRO A 110 -14.84 -7.76 21.62
C PRO A 110 -15.07 -6.46 22.41
N GLY A 111 -15.91 -5.57 21.88
CA GLY A 111 -16.35 -4.36 22.59
C GLY A 111 -15.44 -3.13 22.44
N THR A 112 -14.39 -3.22 21.62
CA THR A 112 -13.58 -2.07 21.22
C THR A 112 -14.04 -1.50 19.88
N GLU A 113 -13.88 -0.20 19.69
CA GLU A 113 -14.19 0.43 18.40
C GLU A 113 -13.18 -0.01 17.34
N VAL A 114 -13.68 -0.56 16.24
CA VAL A 114 -12.85 -1.02 15.12
C VAL A 114 -12.33 0.19 14.33
N PRO A 115 -11.01 0.33 14.13
CA PRO A 115 -10.45 1.38 13.29
C PRO A 115 -10.99 1.31 11.85
N VAL A 116 -11.35 2.47 11.30
CA VAL A 116 -12.01 2.58 9.99
C VAL A 116 -11.19 1.98 8.85
N ASP A 117 -9.86 2.02 8.94
CA ASP A 117 -8.95 1.51 7.91
C ASP A 117 -9.07 0.00 7.70
N LEU A 118 -9.39 -0.75 8.77
CA LEU A 118 -9.48 -2.21 8.73
C LEU A 118 -10.76 -2.70 8.05
N VAL A 119 -11.75 -1.81 7.86
CA VAL A 119 -13.07 -2.17 7.30
C VAL A 119 -13.43 -1.37 6.04
N THR A 120 -12.67 -0.32 5.73
CA THR A 120 -12.86 0.49 4.53
C THR A 120 -11.81 0.18 3.47
N ALA A 121 -12.27 -0.02 2.23
CA ALA A 121 -11.35 -0.26 1.13
C ALA A 121 -10.62 1.00 0.72
N SER A 122 -9.36 0.86 0.30
CA SER A 122 -8.57 1.97 -0.24
C SER A 122 -9.01 2.35 -1.66
N GLY A 123 -8.69 3.59 -2.06
CA GLY A 123 -9.02 4.11 -3.39
C GLY A 123 -8.21 3.49 -4.52
N SER A 124 -6.97 3.08 -4.25
CA SER A 124 -6.10 2.42 -5.22
C SER A 124 -6.26 0.90 -5.26
N GLY A 125 -6.76 0.30 -4.17
CA GLY A 125 -6.77 -1.14 -3.95
C GLY A 125 -5.38 -1.74 -3.66
N LEU A 126 -4.31 -0.93 -3.65
CA LEU A 126 -2.92 -1.37 -3.44
C LEU A 126 -2.22 -0.60 -2.32
N ASP A 127 -3.02 -0.06 -1.40
CA ASP A 127 -2.54 0.76 -0.28
C ASP A 127 -1.59 -0.03 0.63
N PRO A 128 -0.32 0.38 0.75
CA PRO A 128 0.66 -0.26 1.63
C PRO A 128 0.49 0.15 3.10
N ASP A 129 -0.30 1.18 3.36
CA ASP A 129 -0.31 1.88 4.63
C ASP A 129 -1.61 1.67 5.41
N ILE A 130 -1.49 1.65 6.74
CA ILE A 130 -2.59 1.78 7.71
C ILE A 130 -2.29 2.89 8.72
N THR A 131 -3.30 3.43 9.37
CA THR A 131 -3.07 4.36 10.49
C THR A 131 -2.40 3.65 11.66
N PRO A 132 -1.64 4.38 12.51
CA PRO A 132 -1.09 3.84 13.74
C PRO A 132 -2.17 3.20 14.63
N ALA A 133 -3.35 3.82 14.74
CA ALA A 133 -4.46 3.25 15.51
C ALA A 133 -4.90 1.87 14.99
N ALA A 134 -4.89 1.65 13.67
CA ALA A 134 -5.19 0.36 13.06
C ALA A 134 -4.09 -0.68 13.26
N ALA A 135 -2.82 -0.25 13.33
CA ALA A 135 -1.71 -1.13 13.70
C ALA A 135 -1.77 -1.52 15.18
N GLU A 136 -1.96 -0.54 16.07
CA GLU A 136 -2.08 -0.72 17.51
C GLU A 136 -3.23 -1.66 17.90
N TYR A 137 -4.37 -1.54 17.21
CA TYR A 137 -5.51 -2.43 17.38
C TYR A 137 -5.18 -3.91 17.10
N GLN A 138 -4.13 -4.21 16.35
CA GLN A 138 -3.75 -5.59 16.00
C GLN A 138 -2.63 -6.16 16.88
N VAL A 139 -2.01 -5.33 17.74
CA VAL A 139 -0.81 -5.70 18.51
C VAL A 139 -1.04 -6.92 19.38
N ALA A 140 -2.13 -6.97 20.16
CA ALA A 140 -2.39 -8.08 21.08
C ALA A 140 -2.52 -9.42 20.34
N ARG A 141 -3.19 -9.44 19.19
CA ARG A 141 -3.31 -10.63 18.34
C ARG A 141 -1.94 -11.07 17.84
N VAL A 142 -1.19 -10.15 17.21
CA VAL A 142 0.11 -10.46 16.62
C VAL A 142 1.11 -10.92 17.68
N ALA A 143 1.16 -10.25 18.83
CA ALA A 143 2.03 -10.61 19.95
C ALA A 143 1.75 -12.03 20.45
N LYS A 144 0.46 -12.38 20.61
CA LYS A 144 0.03 -13.72 21.02
C LYS A 144 0.46 -14.80 20.02
N GLU A 145 0.21 -14.59 18.74
CA GLU A 145 0.51 -15.55 17.67
C GLU A 145 2.02 -15.71 17.42
N ARG A 146 2.80 -14.67 17.71
CA ARG A 146 4.27 -14.66 17.56
C ARG A 146 5.03 -15.00 18.83
N HIS A 147 4.32 -15.24 19.94
CA HIS A 147 4.92 -15.45 21.26
C HIS A 147 5.89 -14.32 21.67
N LEU A 148 5.55 -13.09 21.29
CA LEU A 148 6.28 -11.87 21.64
C LEU A 148 5.58 -11.14 22.79
N SER A 149 6.31 -10.29 23.51
CA SER A 149 5.66 -9.34 24.42
C SER A 149 4.94 -8.26 23.61
N GLU A 150 3.78 -7.81 24.09
CA GLU A 150 3.06 -6.68 23.47
C GLU A 150 3.96 -5.45 23.36
N SER A 151 4.81 -5.19 24.37
CA SER A 151 5.79 -4.09 24.34
C SER A 151 6.73 -4.15 23.14
N ALA A 152 7.24 -5.33 22.79
CA ALA A 152 8.15 -5.49 21.66
C ALA A 152 7.43 -5.22 20.33
N VAL A 153 6.16 -5.60 20.24
CA VAL A 153 5.33 -5.35 19.06
C VAL A 153 4.94 -3.87 18.95
N HIS A 154 4.62 -3.20 20.07
CA HIS A 154 4.44 -1.74 20.10
C HIS A 154 5.67 -0.99 19.61
N ASP A 155 6.87 -1.40 20.05
CA ASP A 155 8.13 -0.78 19.62
C ASP A 155 8.34 -0.95 18.11
N LEU A 156 7.96 -2.10 17.54
CA LEU A 156 7.97 -2.33 16.09
C LEU A 156 6.98 -1.40 15.36
N VAL A 157 5.73 -1.30 15.83
CA VAL A 157 4.74 -0.38 15.24
C VAL A 157 5.24 1.07 15.28
N ALA A 158 5.79 1.50 16.41
CA ALA A 158 6.36 2.84 16.56
C ALA A 158 7.53 3.09 15.60
N LYS A 159 8.43 2.10 15.42
CA LYS A 159 9.56 2.17 14.49
C LYS A 159 9.12 2.36 13.03
N HIS A 160 8.04 1.70 12.62
CA HIS A 160 7.50 1.81 11.25
C HIS A 160 6.43 2.91 11.09
N THR A 161 6.15 3.68 12.14
CA THR A 161 5.23 4.81 12.06
C THR A 161 5.92 6.02 11.44
N GLN A 162 5.49 6.38 10.24
CA GLN A 162 5.90 7.60 9.56
C GLN A 162 4.98 8.75 9.98
N ALA A 163 5.56 9.86 10.41
CA ALA A 163 4.83 11.08 10.70
C ALA A 163 4.34 11.80 9.42
N ARG A 164 3.54 12.85 9.59
CA ARG A 164 3.09 13.72 8.49
C ARG A 164 4.29 14.28 7.73
N GLN A 165 4.17 14.36 6.42
CA GLN A 165 5.19 14.97 5.59
C GLN A 165 5.29 16.47 5.89
N PHE A 166 6.49 16.94 6.23
CA PHE A 166 6.75 18.29 6.72
C PHE A 166 5.90 18.70 7.95
N GLY A 167 5.37 17.72 8.70
CA GLY A 167 4.54 17.96 9.88
C GLY A 167 3.06 18.31 9.60
N VAL A 168 2.69 18.62 8.36
CA VAL A 168 1.34 19.13 8.02
C VAL A 168 0.64 18.39 6.88
N LEU A 169 1.38 17.69 6.00
CA LEU A 169 0.80 17.01 4.85
C LEU A 169 0.54 15.54 5.13
N GLY A 170 -0.70 15.12 4.86
CA GLY A 170 -1.16 13.75 5.04
C GLY A 170 -1.37 13.38 6.50
N GLU A 171 -1.40 12.08 6.75
CA GLU A 171 -1.65 11.49 8.06
C GLU A 171 -0.47 10.61 8.49
N PRO A 172 -0.26 10.42 9.80
CA PRO A 172 0.64 9.39 10.30
C PRO A 172 0.21 8.02 9.78
N ARG A 173 1.19 7.20 9.39
CA ARG A 173 0.93 5.94 8.68
C ARG A 173 2.01 4.91 8.96
N VAL A 174 1.64 3.64 8.85
CA VAL A 174 2.50 2.48 9.09
C VAL A 174 2.49 1.62 7.84
N ASN A 175 3.68 1.36 7.28
CA ASN A 175 3.83 0.48 6.13
C ASN A 175 3.73 -0.98 6.58
N VAL A 176 2.72 -1.70 6.09
CA VAL A 176 2.40 -3.04 6.58
C VAL A 176 3.41 -4.08 6.13
N LEU A 177 3.92 -3.98 4.88
CA LEU A 177 4.92 -4.93 4.37
C LEU A 177 6.23 -4.81 5.13
N GLU A 178 6.75 -3.60 5.32
CA GLU A 178 7.98 -3.36 6.08
C GLU A 178 7.84 -3.83 7.54
N LEU A 179 6.70 -3.53 8.18
CA LEU A 179 6.43 -3.97 9.55
C LEU A 179 6.41 -5.50 9.66
N ASN A 180 5.77 -6.20 8.70
CA ASN A 180 5.71 -7.65 8.70
C ASN A 180 7.07 -8.30 8.41
N LEU A 181 7.90 -7.68 7.57
CA LEU A 181 9.28 -8.12 7.32
C LEU A 181 10.14 -8.03 8.58
N ASP A 182 10.10 -6.87 9.26
CA ASP A 182 10.83 -6.68 10.52
C ASP A 182 10.30 -7.62 11.62
N LEU A 183 9.01 -7.90 11.63
CA LEU A 183 8.40 -8.90 12.51
C LEU A 183 8.94 -10.32 12.24
N ASP A 184 9.12 -10.70 10.98
CA ASP A 184 9.71 -11.99 10.59
C ASP A 184 11.20 -12.08 10.97
N HIS A 185 11.95 -10.97 10.89
CA HIS A 185 13.33 -10.93 11.35
C HIS A 185 13.43 -11.03 12.88
N ALA A 186 12.49 -10.43 13.61
CA ALA A 186 12.47 -10.45 15.08
C ALA A 186 11.96 -11.79 15.66
N ALA A 187 10.94 -12.39 15.03
CA ALA A 187 10.34 -13.65 15.44
C ALA A 187 9.92 -14.47 14.20
N PRO A 188 10.84 -15.29 13.64
CA PRO A 188 10.57 -16.03 12.42
C PRO A 188 9.36 -16.95 12.55
N GLN A 189 8.38 -16.79 11.65
CA GLN A 189 7.38 -17.81 11.34
C GLN A 189 7.60 -18.33 9.92
N GLY A 190 6.93 -19.44 9.56
CA GLY A 190 6.94 -19.96 8.19
C GLY A 190 6.53 -18.89 7.17
N THR A 191 7.02 -19.04 5.93
CA THR A 191 6.89 -18.11 4.78
C THR A 191 5.59 -17.28 4.72
N MET A 192 5.73 -15.97 4.47
CA MET A 192 4.66 -15.04 4.09
C MET A 192 3.75 -15.64 3.00
N LYS A 193 2.50 -15.94 3.35
CA LYS A 193 1.38 -16.19 2.44
C LYS A 193 0.09 -15.73 3.08
#